data_AF-A0A2K8L469-F1
#
_entry.id   AF-A0A2K8L469-F1
#
_cell.length_a   1.000
_cell.length_b   1.000
_cell.length_c   1.000
_cell.angle_alpha   90.00
_cell.angle_beta   90.00
_cell.angle_gamma   90.00
#
_symmetry.space_group_name_H-M   'P 1'
#
loop_
_entity.id
_entity.type
_entity.pdbx_description
1 polymer ?
#
loop_
_entity_poly.entity_id
_entity_poly.type
_entity_poly.pdbx_seq_one_letter_code
_entity_poly.pdbx_strand_id
1 'polypeptide(L)'
;MLAGVDEVGRGPLAGPVVTAAVILSPDDPYLGQYRDSKRVAEKKRLKLYHHIRKHAVAYSVTLASIEEIDELNILHATMLSMRRSVDALSVVPSRVLVDGNRVPDLAVPAEAIVGGDDLVQEIAAASIIAKVVRDRLMQRLDSRFPGYDFSRHKGYGTKVHMDALSLLGPSPAHRKSFAPIAKLL
;
A
#
# COMPACT_ATOMS: atom_id res chain seq x y z
N MET A 1 -5.62 -15.82 -16.20
CA MET A 1 -6.10 -15.01 -15.05
C MET A 1 -5.20 -13.79 -14.89
N LEU A 2 -5.80 -12.63 -14.65
CA LEU A 2 -5.11 -11.34 -14.53
C LEU A 2 -4.99 -10.96 -13.05
N ALA A 3 -3.80 -10.56 -12.60
CA ALA A 3 -3.61 -9.96 -11.29
C ALA A 3 -3.34 -8.47 -11.44
N GLY A 4 -3.90 -7.67 -10.54
CA GLY A 4 -3.57 -6.25 -10.38
C GLY A 4 -2.78 -6.04 -9.09
N VAL A 5 -1.80 -5.14 -9.13
CA VAL A 5 -0.90 -4.84 -8.01
C VAL A 5 -0.84 -3.34 -7.81
N ASP A 6 -0.93 -2.90 -6.56
CA ASP A 6 -0.79 -1.49 -6.18
C ASP A 6 -0.17 -1.36 -4.79
N GLU A 7 0.43 -0.19 -4.51
CA GLU A 7 1.01 0.18 -3.24
C GLU A 7 0.35 1.38 -2.56
N VAL A 8 0.41 1.40 -1.24
CA VAL A 8 0.08 2.58 -0.45
C VAL A 8 1.22 2.86 0.53
N GLY A 9 1.54 4.14 0.68
CA GLY A 9 2.47 4.59 1.71
C GLY A 9 3.87 4.94 1.23
N ARG A 10 4.06 5.33 -0.02
CA ARG A 10 5.41 5.74 -0.47
C ARG A 10 5.89 7.06 0.11
N GLY A 11 5.04 8.09 0.10
CA GLY A 11 5.40 9.45 0.57
C GLY A 11 5.47 9.72 2.08
N PRO A 12 4.78 8.97 2.97
CA PRO A 12 4.84 9.18 4.42
C PRO A 12 6.26 9.13 5.01
N LEU A 13 6.48 9.91 6.07
CA LEU A 13 7.72 9.90 6.87
C LEU A 13 7.78 8.71 7.83
N ALA A 14 6.63 8.10 8.12
CA ALA A 14 6.49 7.01 9.09
C ALA A 14 5.64 5.85 8.58
N GLY A 15 5.93 4.67 9.11
CA GLY A 15 5.27 3.40 8.81
C GLY A 15 5.75 2.72 7.53
N PRO A 16 5.28 1.50 7.25
CA PRO A 16 5.71 0.72 6.10
C PRO A 16 5.08 1.20 4.78
N VAL A 17 5.59 0.67 3.68
CA VAL A 17 4.86 0.59 2.41
C VAL A 17 4.08 -0.72 2.41
N VAL A 18 2.79 -0.66 2.11
CA VAL A 18 1.93 -1.83 1.97
C VAL A 18 1.60 -2.01 0.50
N THR A 19 1.74 -3.22 0.00
CA THR A 19 1.30 -3.62 -1.35
C THR A 19 0.27 -4.71 -1.26
N ALA A 20 -0.57 -4.81 -2.28
CA ALA A 20 -1.48 -5.92 -2.44
C ALA A 20 -1.46 -6.40 -3.89
N ALA A 21 -1.70 -7.69 -4.08
CA ALA A 21 -2.04 -8.26 -5.38
C ALA A 21 -3.44 -8.86 -5.31
N VAL A 22 -4.25 -8.67 -6.35
CA VAL A 22 -5.64 -9.14 -6.40
C VAL A 22 -5.94 -9.77 -7.76
N ILE A 23 -6.57 -10.94 -7.75
CA ILE A 23 -7.20 -11.59 -8.90
C ILE A 23 -8.70 -11.59 -8.65
N LEU A 24 -9.46 -10.87 -9.47
CA LEU A 24 -10.92 -10.80 -9.35
C LEU A 24 -11.59 -11.99 -10.04
N SER A 25 -12.78 -12.36 -9.56
CA SER A 25 -13.63 -13.33 -10.25
C SER A 25 -14.31 -12.64 -11.46
N PRO A 26 -14.45 -13.32 -12.61
CA PRO A 26 -15.26 -12.83 -13.72
C PRO A 26 -16.71 -12.53 -13.32
N ASP A 27 -17.24 -13.27 -12.34
CA ASP A 27 -18.61 -13.14 -11.84
C ASP A 27 -18.72 -12.18 -10.64
N ASP A 28 -17.68 -11.37 -10.36
CA ASP A 28 -17.70 -10.41 -9.26
C ASP A 28 -18.80 -9.35 -9.50
N PRO A 29 -19.81 -9.22 -8.60
CA PRO A 29 -20.88 -8.24 -8.77
C PRO A 29 -20.43 -6.77 -8.68
N TYR A 30 -19.22 -6.49 -8.18
CA TYR A 30 -18.62 -5.16 -8.18
C TYR A 30 -17.68 -4.91 -9.35
N LEU A 31 -17.51 -5.86 -10.27
CA LEU A 31 -16.69 -5.64 -11.45
C LEU A 31 -17.20 -4.42 -12.25
N GLY A 32 -16.28 -3.53 -12.61
CA GLY A 32 -16.60 -2.23 -13.21
C GLY A 32 -16.89 -1.10 -12.21
N GLN A 33 -16.95 -1.38 -10.90
CA GLN A 33 -17.20 -0.41 -9.84
C GLN A 33 -15.97 -0.09 -8.96
N TYR A 34 -14.87 -0.84 -9.11
CA TYR A 34 -13.62 -0.53 -8.42
C TYR A 34 -12.98 0.72 -9.03
N ARG A 35 -12.50 1.62 -8.16
CA ARG A 35 -11.86 2.91 -8.49
C ARG A 35 -10.71 3.13 -7.51
N ASP A 36 -9.81 4.08 -7.80
CA ASP A 36 -8.75 4.52 -6.88
C ASP A 36 -9.31 4.64 -5.45
N SER A 37 -8.66 3.93 -4.53
CA SER A 37 -8.99 3.90 -3.10
C SER A 37 -9.20 5.29 -2.47
N LYS A 38 -8.53 6.33 -2.97
CA LYS A 38 -8.63 7.73 -2.52
C LYS A 38 -9.92 8.40 -2.98
N ARG A 39 -10.46 7.97 -4.13
CA ARG A 39 -11.73 8.46 -4.70
C ARG A 39 -12.95 7.75 -4.12
N VAL A 40 -12.75 6.66 -3.37
CA VAL A 40 -13.80 5.90 -2.70
C VAL A 40 -13.95 6.35 -1.24
N ALA A 41 -15.15 6.77 -0.85
CA ALA A 41 -15.47 7.10 0.54
C ALA A 41 -15.20 5.91 1.49
N GLU A 42 -14.73 6.18 2.71
CA GLU A 42 -14.26 5.14 3.64
C GLU A 42 -15.28 4.01 3.88
N LYS A 43 -16.55 4.35 4.11
CA LYS A 43 -17.63 3.36 4.29
C LYS A 43 -17.76 2.41 3.09
N LYS A 44 -17.71 2.95 1.86
CA LYS A 44 -17.76 2.14 0.64
C LYS A 44 -16.46 1.35 0.46
N ARG A 45 -15.31 1.94 0.76
CA ARG A 45 -13.99 1.29 0.68
C ARG A 45 -13.91 0.09 1.61
N LEU A 46 -14.42 0.19 2.84
CA LEU A 46 -14.49 -0.93 3.78
C LEU A 46 -15.44 -2.04 3.28
N LYS A 47 -16.58 -1.68 2.71
CA LYS A 47 -17.50 -2.65 2.09
C LYS A 47 -16.80 -3.43 0.96
N LEU A 48 -16.13 -2.73 0.04
CA LEU A 48 -15.38 -3.35 -1.06
C LEU A 48 -14.20 -4.19 -0.53
N TYR A 49 -13.46 -3.71 0.47
CA TYR A 49 -12.39 -4.45 1.12
C TYR A 49 -12.87 -5.81 1.66
N HIS A 50 -13.99 -5.83 2.40
CA HIS A 50 -14.54 -7.07 2.94
C HIS A 50 -15.06 -8.00 1.84
N HIS A 51 -15.63 -7.44 0.77
CA HIS A 51 -16.06 -8.21 -0.39
C HIS A 51 -14.88 -8.88 -1.11
N ILE A 52 -13.86 -8.11 -1.51
CA ILE A 52 -12.65 -8.61 -2.19
C ILE A 52 -12.03 -9.75 -1.37
N ARG A 53 -11.87 -9.55 -0.05
CA ARG A 53 -11.27 -10.57 0.82
C ARG A 53 -12.04 -11.89 0.90
N LYS A 54 -13.34 -11.87 0.62
CA LYS A 54 -14.21 -13.03 0.69
C LYS A 54 -14.43 -13.68 -0.68
N HIS A 55 -14.39 -12.90 -1.76
CA HIS A 55 -14.89 -13.31 -3.07
C HIS A 55 -13.86 -13.21 -4.21
N ALA A 56 -12.72 -12.55 -4.02
CA ALA A 56 -11.64 -12.59 -5.00
C ALA A 56 -11.14 -14.03 -5.19
N VAL A 57 -10.69 -14.36 -6.41
CA VAL A 57 -10.10 -15.66 -6.73
C VAL A 57 -8.84 -15.88 -5.89
N ALA A 58 -8.01 -14.85 -5.80
CA ALA A 58 -6.87 -14.79 -4.89
C ALA A 58 -6.57 -13.34 -4.54
N TYR A 59 -6.05 -13.12 -3.34
CA TYR A 59 -5.42 -11.87 -2.99
C TYR A 59 -4.30 -12.11 -1.98
N SER A 60 -3.36 -11.19 -1.93
CA SER A 60 -2.28 -11.18 -0.96
C SER A 60 -2.00 -9.75 -0.52
N VAL A 61 -1.38 -9.61 0.65
CA VAL A 61 -0.95 -8.31 1.18
C VAL A 61 0.43 -8.48 1.79
N THR A 62 1.37 -7.66 1.36
CA THR A 62 2.73 -7.65 1.87
C THR A 62 3.17 -6.26 2.24
N LEU A 63 4.29 -6.18 2.95
CA LEU A 63 4.84 -4.93 3.44
C LEU A 63 6.33 -4.89 3.19
N ALA A 64 6.82 -3.69 2.89
CA ALA A 64 8.21 -3.34 3.11
C ALA A 64 8.29 -2.58 4.42
N SER A 65 9.07 -3.13 5.33
CA SER A 65 9.35 -2.58 6.65
C SER A 65 10.08 -1.23 6.55
N ILE A 66 10.18 -0.53 7.68
CA ILE A 66 10.89 0.75 7.72
C ILE A 66 12.38 0.51 7.46
N GLU A 67 12.91 -0.57 8.02
CA GLU A 67 14.28 -1.03 7.87
C GLU A 67 14.61 -1.31 6.40
N GLU A 68 13.74 -2.04 5.69
CA GLU A 68 13.91 -2.28 4.25
C GLU A 68 13.80 -1.01 3.42
N ILE A 69 12.96 -0.05 3.81
CA ILE A 69 12.87 1.25 3.14
C ILE A 69 14.16 2.05 3.32
N ASP A 70 14.71 2.05 4.53
CA ASP A 70 15.94 2.76 4.84
C ASP A 70 17.17 2.12 4.17
N GLU A 71 17.19 0.79 4.03
CA GLU A 71 18.28 0.04 3.38
C GLU A 71 18.21 0.11 1.85
N LEU A 72 17.03 -0.09 1.27
CA LEU A 72 16.87 -0.29 -0.18
C LEU A 72 16.49 0.98 -0.93
N ASN A 73 16.16 2.05 -0.22
CA ASN A 73 15.37 3.19 -0.66
C ASN A 73 13.90 2.86 -0.98
N ILE A 74 13.08 3.91 -1.05
CA ILE A 74 11.62 3.77 -1.19
C ILE A 74 11.19 3.05 -2.46
N LEU A 75 11.94 3.20 -3.55
CA LEU A 75 11.59 2.61 -4.83
C LEU A 75 11.80 1.11 -4.81
N HIS A 76 13.00 0.64 -4.43
CA HIS A 76 13.29 -0.78 -4.41
C HIS A 76 12.55 -1.50 -3.28
N ALA A 77 12.34 -0.86 -2.13
CA ALA A 77 11.48 -1.39 -1.08
C ALA A 77 10.03 -1.59 -1.58
N THR A 78 9.50 -0.66 -2.37
CA THR A 78 8.19 -0.83 -3.01
C THR A 78 8.20 -2.01 -3.99
N MET A 79 9.21 -2.10 -4.88
CA MET A 79 9.31 -3.20 -5.86
C MET A 79 9.45 -4.57 -5.16
N LEU A 80 10.23 -4.64 -4.09
CA LEU A 80 10.37 -5.84 -3.26
C LEU A 80 9.02 -6.25 -2.64
N SER A 81 8.28 -5.28 -2.10
CA SER A 81 6.95 -5.50 -1.54
C SER A 81 5.97 -6.01 -2.62
N MET A 82 5.93 -5.37 -3.79
CA MET A 82 5.08 -5.79 -4.91
C MET A 82 5.40 -7.20 -5.39
N ARG A 83 6.68 -7.54 -5.54
CA ARG A 83 7.13 -8.91 -5.87
C ARG A 83 6.58 -9.92 -4.86
N ARG A 84 6.78 -9.66 -3.57
CA ARG A 84 6.28 -10.51 -2.49
C ARG A 84 4.75 -10.66 -2.53
N SER A 85 4.02 -9.61 -2.87
CA SER A 85 2.57 -9.70 -3.06
C SER A 85 2.22 -10.69 -4.17
N VAL A 86 2.84 -10.58 -5.35
CA VAL A 86 2.58 -11.52 -6.45
C VAL A 86 2.97 -12.95 -6.08
N ASP A 87 4.15 -13.15 -5.49
CA ASP A 87 4.66 -14.46 -5.09
C ASP A 87 3.80 -15.12 -3.99
N ALA A 88 3.12 -14.32 -3.16
CA ALA A 88 2.25 -14.80 -2.08
C ALA A 88 0.80 -15.09 -2.52
N LEU A 89 0.45 -14.90 -3.79
CA LEU A 89 -0.87 -15.28 -4.28
C LEU A 89 -1.02 -16.82 -4.22
N SER A 90 -2.17 -17.28 -3.73
CA SER A 90 -2.50 -18.72 -3.71
C SER A 90 -2.71 -19.32 -5.10
N VAL A 91 -2.83 -18.48 -6.12
CA VAL A 91 -3.04 -18.84 -7.52
C VAL A 91 -2.03 -18.07 -8.37
N VAL A 92 -1.26 -18.78 -9.19
CA VAL A 92 -0.29 -18.16 -10.10
C VAL A 92 -1.04 -17.46 -11.23
N PRO A 93 -0.92 -16.12 -11.40
CA PRO A 93 -1.57 -15.42 -12.48
C PRO A 93 -0.88 -15.69 -13.83
N SER A 94 -1.64 -15.56 -14.92
CA SER A 94 -1.10 -15.64 -16.28
C SER A 94 -0.42 -14.34 -16.71
N ARG A 95 -0.84 -13.21 -16.11
CA ARG A 95 -0.30 -11.87 -16.35
C ARG A 95 -0.54 -10.98 -15.12
N VAL A 96 0.38 -10.05 -14.87
CA VAL A 96 0.30 -9.07 -13.80
C VAL A 96 0.28 -7.65 -14.37
N LEU A 97 -0.64 -6.81 -13.88
CA LEU A 97 -0.68 -5.37 -14.14
C LEU A 97 -0.30 -4.64 -12.86
N VAL A 98 0.70 -3.76 -12.92
CA VAL A 98 1.24 -3.04 -11.77
C VAL A 98 0.93 -1.56 -11.91
N ASP A 99 0.42 -0.91 -10.87
CA ASP A 99 0.27 0.55 -10.90
C ASP A 99 1.63 1.24 -10.98
N GLY A 100 1.69 2.30 -11.80
CA GLY A 100 2.86 3.15 -11.97
C GLY A 100 3.63 2.86 -13.25
N ASN A 101 4.94 3.11 -13.21
CA ASN A 101 5.80 3.12 -14.40
C ASN A 101 6.94 2.10 -14.35
N ARG A 102 6.92 1.18 -13.39
CA ARG A 102 7.92 0.15 -13.22
C ARG A 102 7.27 -1.18 -12.85
N VAL A 103 7.93 -2.25 -13.28
CA VAL A 103 7.54 -3.62 -13.00
C VAL A 103 8.59 -4.22 -12.07
N PRO A 104 8.21 -4.87 -10.96
CA PRO A 104 9.16 -5.61 -10.14
C PRO A 104 9.69 -6.84 -10.89
N ASP A 105 10.81 -7.40 -10.44
CA ASP A 105 11.32 -8.66 -11.00
C ASP A 105 10.35 -9.81 -10.66
N LEU A 106 9.63 -10.30 -11.67
CA LEU A 106 8.57 -11.31 -11.56
C LEU A 106 8.82 -12.47 -12.52
N ALA A 107 8.52 -13.69 -12.06
CA ALA A 107 8.57 -14.89 -12.92
C ALA A 107 7.42 -14.97 -13.92
N VAL A 108 6.39 -14.13 -13.75
CA VAL A 108 5.19 -14.06 -14.59
C VAL A 108 5.23 -12.81 -15.49
N PRO A 109 4.67 -12.88 -16.72
CA PRO A 109 4.59 -11.72 -17.59
C PRO A 109 3.88 -10.55 -16.92
N ALA A 110 4.48 -9.36 -16.98
CA ALA A 110 3.97 -8.20 -16.27
C ALA A 110 4.16 -6.90 -17.07
N GLU A 111 3.24 -5.97 -16.87
CA GLU A 111 3.32 -4.61 -17.42
C GLU A 111 2.95 -3.57 -16.36
N ALA A 112 3.55 -2.39 -16.47
CA ALA A 112 3.23 -1.25 -15.63
C ALA A 112 2.20 -0.34 -16.33
N ILE A 113 1.20 0.11 -15.58
CA ILE A 113 0.13 0.98 -16.06
C ILE A 113 0.12 2.24 -15.22
N VAL A 114 0.43 3.38 -15.83
CA VAL A 114 0.41 4.68 -15.14
C VAL A 114 -1.04 5.08 -14.86
N GLY A 115 -1.40 5.26 -13.59
CA GLY A 115 -2.79 5.51 -13.18
C GLY A 115 -3.68 4.28 -13.37
N GLY A 116 -3.11 3.10 -13.17
CA GLY A 116 -3.77 1.82 -13.35
C GLY A 116 -4.95 1.63 -12.38
N ASP A 117 -4.92 2.27 -11.22
CA ASP A 117 -5.99 2.25 -10.22
C ASP A 117 -7.30 2.92 -10.69
N ASP A 118 -7.24 3.78 -11.69
CA ASP A 118 -8.40 4.36 -12.37
C ASP A 118 -8.80 3.61 -13.66
N LEU A 119 -7.91 2.79 -14.21
CA LEU A 119 -8.08 2.15 -15.53
C LEU A 119 -8.36 0.65 -15.47
N VAL A 120 -7.84 -0.04 -14.45
CA VAL A 120 -7.83 -1.51 -14.34
C VAL A 120 -8.51 -1.92 -13.03
N GLN A 121 -9.49 -2.81 -13.12
CA GLN A 121 -10.31 -3.18 -11.96
C GLN A 121 -9.51 -3.95 -10.89
N GLU A 122 -8.57 -4.80 -11.29
CA GLU A 122 -7.73 -5.54 -10.38
C GLU A 122 -6.73 -4.64 -9.65
N ILE A 123 -6.16 -3.63 -10.33
CA ILE A 123 -5.28 -2.63 -9.70
C ILE A 123 -6.11 -1.78 -8.73
N ALA A 124 -7.29 -1.32 -9.15
CA ALA A 124 -8.21 -0.59 -8.29
C ALA A 124 -8.59 -1.40 -7.04
N ALA A 125 -8.84 -2.70 -7.17
CA ALA A 125 -9.11 -3.59 -6.05
C ALA A 125 -7.88 -3.75 -5.12
N ALA A 126 -6.68 -3.89 -5.69
CA ALA A 126 -5.42 -3.92 -4.94
C ALA A 126 -5.21 -2.62 -4.14
N SER A 127 -5.47 -1.45 -4.74
CA SER A 127 -5.38 -0.14 -4.10
C SER A 127 -6.25 -0.08 -2.83
N ILE A 128 -7.48 -0.62 -2.91
CA ILE A 128 -8.44 -0.64 -1.81
C ILE A 128 -7.92 -1.53 -0.68
N ILE A 129 -7.41 -2.72 -1.00
CA ILE A 129 -6.84 -3.66 -0.02
C ILE A 129 -5.64 -3.03 0.69
N ALA A 130 -4.67 -2.53 -0.07
CA ALA A 130 -3.45 -1.92 0.45
C ALA A 130 -3.78 -0.70 1.33
N LYS A 131 -4.72 0.16 0.89
CA LYS A 131 -5.15 1.34 1.63
C LYS A 131 -5.76 1.02 2.98
N VAL A 132 -6.72 0.08 3.02
CA VAL A 132 -7.39 -0.30 4.27
C VAL A 132 -6.43 -0.96 5.24
N VAL A 133 -5.55 -1.84 4.75
CA VAL A 133 -4.54 -2.48 5.62
C VAL A 133 -3.57 -1.44 6.17
N ARG A 134 -3.06 -0.54 5.33
CA ARG A 134 -2.14 0.50 5.78
C ARG A 134 -2.77 1.44 6.80
N ASP A 135 -4.00 1.90 6.57
CA ASP A 135 -4.66 2.81 7.50
C ASP A 135 -4.83 2.19 8.89
N ARG A 136 -5.16 0.88 8.96
CA ARG A 136 -5.21 0.13 10.23
C ARG A 136 -3.84 -0.02 10.89
N LEU A 137 -2.77 -0.20 10.11
CA LEU A 137 -1.40 -0.23 10.65
C LEU A 137 -1.03 1.13 11.25
N MET A 138 -1.40 2.24 10.60
CA MET A 138 -1.13 3.57 11.14
C MET A 138 -1.91 3.85 12.42
N GLN A 139 -3.14 3.34 12.56
CA GLN A 139 -3.89 3.40 13.82
C GLN A 139 -3.18 2.64 14.95
N ARG A 140 -2.62 1.45 14.66
CA ARG A 140 -1.84 0.69 15.65
C ARG A 140 -0.55 1.40 16.04
N LEU A 141 0.12 2.04 15.07
CA LEU A 141 1.31 2.85 15.34
C LEU A 141 0.99 4.05 16.21
N ASP A 142 -0.17 4.69 16.02
CA ASP A 142 -0.64 5.79 16.85
C ASP A 142 -0.80 5.37 18.33
N SER A 143 -1.38 4.20 18.57
CA SER A 143 -1.50 3.66 19.93
C SER A 143 -0.15 3.27 20.54
N ARG A 144 0.79 2.79 19.72
CA ARG A 144 2.13 2.38 20.17
C ARG A 144 3.07 3.57 20.43
N PHE A 145 2.91 4.64 19.66
CA PHE A 145 3.72 5.85 19.72
C PHE A 145 2.77 7.06 19.83
N PRO A 146 2.19 7.31 21.02
CA PRO A 146 1.26 8.40 21.21
C PRO A 146 1.93 9.77 21.02
N GLY A 147 1.14 10.78 20.64
CA GLY A 147 1.58 12.17 20.47
C GLY A 147 1.95 12.58 19.05
N TYR A 148 2.06 11.63 18.11
CA TYR A 148 2.33 11.94 16.70
C TYR A 148 1.07 12.11 15.85
N ASP A 149 -0.12 11.64 16.29
CA ASP A 149 -1.38 11.66 15.53
C ASP A 149 -1.37 10.80 14.24
N PHE A 150 -0.59 9.70 14.22
CA PHE A 150 -0.45 8.80 13.07
C PHE A 150 -1.80 8.27 12.56
N SER A 151 -2.78 8.08 13.44
CA SER A 151 -4.12 7.62 13.08
C SER A 151 -4.87 8.63 12.21
N ARG A 152 -4.49 9.90 12.21
CA ARG A 152 -5.13 10.97 11.41
C ARG A 152 -4.40 11.16 10.08
N HIS A 153 -3.14 11.59 10.12
CA HIS A 153 -2.36 11.94 8.93
C HIS A 153 -1.60 10.76 8.31
N LYS A 154 -1.71 9.53 8.86
CA LYS A 154 -1.18 8.29 8.26
C LYS A 154 0.33 8.30 8.00
N GLY A 155 1.07 9.06 8.81
CA GLY A 155 2.53 9.22 8.70
C GLY A 155 2.99 10.26 7.68
N TYR A 156 2.10 10.92 6.93
CA TYR A 156 2.50 12.03 6.05
C TYR A 156 3.02 13.21 6.87
N GLY A 157 4.01 13.94 6.33
CA GLY A 157 4.64 15.10 6.98
C GLY A 157 3.74 16.34 6.99
N THR A 158 2.59 16.25 7.65
CA THR A 158 1.70 17.40 7.89
C THR A 158 2.31 18.31 8.95
N LYS A 159 1.78 19.54 9.07
CA LYS A 159 2.21 20.46 10.14
C LYS A 159 2.13 19.82 11.53
N VAL A 160 1.02 19.15 11.84
CA VAL A 160 0.83 18.42 13.11
C VAL A 160 1.95 17.40 13.34
N HIS A 161 2.31 16.63 12.32
CA HIS A 161 3.35 15.63 12.42
C HIS A 161 4.75 16.26 12.63
N MET A 162 5.03 17.37 11.94
CA MET A 162 6.28 18.11 12.07
C MET A 162 6.42 18.79 13.45
N ASP A 163 5.32 19.32 13.99
CA ASP A 163 5.27 19.90 15.32
C ASP A 163 5.53 18.80 16.38
N ALA A 164 4.91 17.63 16.22
CA ALA A 164 5.16 16.47 17.08
C ALA A 164 6.63 15.98 17.01
N LEU A 165 7.21 15.90 15.80
CA LEU A 165 8.63 15.57 15.61
C LEU A 165 9.56 16.57 16.29
N SER A 166 9.21 17.86 16.28
CA SER A 166 10.02 18.90 16.93
C SER A 166 9.96 18.80 18.47
N LEU A 167 8.83 18.33 19.01
CA LEU A 167 8.63 18.19 20.46
C LEU A 167 9.16 16.86 21.01
N LEU A 168 8.91 15.75 20.29
CA LEU A 168 9.12 14.38 20.76
C LEU A 168 10.36 13.72 20.16
N GLY A 169 10.95 14.31 19.12
CA GLY A 169 11.99 13.69 18.29
C GLY A 169 11.45 12.57 17.38
N PRO A 170 12.30 11.90 16.60
CA PRO A 170 11.88 10.73 15.81
C PRO A 170 11.66 9.48 16.68
N SER A 171 10.53 8.80 16.49
CA SER A 171 10.27 7.45 17.02
C SER A 171 10.75 6.32 16.08
N PRO A 172 10.83 5.06 16.55
CA PRO A 172 11.11 3.89 15.69
C PRO A 172 10.12 3.68 14.53
N ALA A 173 8.97 4.37 14.52
CA ALA A 173 8.04 4.31 13.40
C ALA A 173 8.48 5.16 12.19
N HIS A 174 9.53 6.00 12.32
CA HIS A 174 9.99 6.90 11.27
C HIS A 174 11.06 6.27 10.39
N ARG A 175 11.00 6.60 9.09
CA ARG A 175 11.99 6.24 8.08
C ARG A 175 13.19 7.16 8.21
N LYS A 176 14.28 6.63 8.74
CA LYS A 176 15.47 7.42 9.09
C LYS A 176 16.14 8.03 7.88
N SER A 177 16.02 7.37 6.71
CA SER A 177 16.60 7.83 5.45
C SER A 177 15.84 9.00 4.82
N PHE A 178 14.61 9.30 5.25
CA PHE A 178 13.79 10.35 4.64
C PHE A 178 14.15 11.72 5.23
N ALA A 179 14.28 12.73 4.39
CA ALA A 179 14.16 14.10 4.86
C ALA A 179 12.69 14.35 5.28
N PRO A 180 12.42 15.01 6.42
CA PRO A 180 13.37 15.68 7.33
C PRO A 180 13.91 14.80 8.48
N ILE A 181 13.46 13.56 8.62
CA ILE A 181 13.84 12.66 9.72
C ILE A 181 15.36 12.50 9.85
N ALA A 182 16.06 12.30 8.72
CA ALA A 182 17.52 12.15 8.70
C ALA A 182 18.28 13.34 9.33
N LYS A 183 17.67 14.53 9.37
CA LYS A 183 18.28 15.74 9.95
C LYS A 183 18.04 15.88 11.46
N LEU A 184 17.19 15.03 12.02
CA LEU A 184 16.80 15.03 13.43
C LEU A 184 17.50 13.92 14.24
N LEU A 185 18.34 13.11 13.57
CA LEU A 185 19.13 12.02 14.14
C LEU A 185 20.61 12.42 14.16
#